data_AF-A0ABD0PDB3-F1
#
_entry.id   AF-A0ABD0PDB3-F1
#
_cell.length_a   1.000
_cell.length_b   1.000
_cell.length_c   1.000
_cell.angle_alpha   90.00
_cell.angle_beta   90.00
_cell.angle_gamma   90.00
#
_symmetry.space_group_name_H-M   'P 1'
#
loop_
_entity.id
_entity.type
_entity.pdbx_description
1 polymer ?
#
loop_
_entity_poly.entity_id
_entity_poly.type
_entity_poly.pdbx_seq_one_letter_code
_entity_poly.pdbx_strand_id
1 'polypeptide(L)'
;MSTVKMQYSRDFKGHLASLFLNESIDVGKRYIFDIQRTSKEVYDRARRALFNAGMAVTGNGSPRDGCNHSPLRQTKVEREERTCVGCRETCVLKEKLQRLQEALTCSLCCEQEINAAFCPCGHMFCCYNCAGQLQVIIG
;
A
#
# COMPACT_ATOMS: atom_id res chain seq x y z
N MET A 1 -50.08 29.14 26.51
CA MET A 1 -49.76 28.31 25.32
C MET A 1 -50.75 27.16 25.25
N SER A 2 -51.37 26.88 24.09
CA SER A 2 -52.43 25.88 23.94
C SER A 2 -51.94 24.46 24.24
N THR A 3 -52.66 23.72 25.08
CA THR A 3 -52.36 22.36 25.54
C THR A 3 -52.01 21.38 24.41
N VAL A 4 -52.68 21.49 23.26
CA VAL A 4 -52.45 20.68 22.05
C VAL A 4 -51.04 20.89 21.47
N LYS A 5 -50.56 22.14 21.40
CA LYS A 5 -49.20 22.44 20.91
C LYS A 5 -48.14 21.89 21.85
N MET A 6 -48.39 21.92 23.16
CA MET A 6 -47.47 21.38 24.15
C MET A 6 -47.36 19.85 24.02
N GLN A 7 -48.49 19.17 23.82
CA GLN A 7 -48.53 17.73 23.58
C GLN A 7 -47.80 17.36 22.29
N TYR A 8 -48.10 18.02 21.18
CA TYR A 8 -47.42 17.80 19.90
C TYR A 8 -45.89 17.98 20.00
N SER A 9 -45.43 19.06 20.65
CA SER A 9 -43.99 19.28 20.85
C SER A 9 -43.34 18.18 21.69
N ARG A 10 -44.06 17.62 22.67
CA ARG A 10 -43.56 16.54 23.51
C ARG A 10 -43.44 15.23 22.74
N ASP A 11 -44.44 14.90 21.93
CA ASP A 11 -44.48 13.69 21.13
C ASP A 11 -43.45 13.73 19.99
N PHE A 12 -43.34 14.87 19.30
CA PHE A 12 -42.30 15.11 18.30
C PHE A 12 -40.89 15.00 18.89
N LYS A 13 -40.67 15.57 20.08
CA LYS A 13 -39.38 15.45 20.80
C LYS A 13 -39.09 13.99 21.17
N GLY A 14 -40.10 13.24 21.61
CA GLY A 14 -39.96 11.80 21.89
C GLY A 14 -39.59 11.00 20.64
N HIS A 15 -40.17 11.34 19.49
CA HIS A 15 -39.85 10.70 18.22
C HIS A 15 -38.40 10.97 17.78
N LEU A 16 -37.95 12.23 17.81
CA LEU A 16 -36.54 12.56 17.54
C LEU A 16 -35.60 11.88 18.53
N ALA A 17 -35.95 11.85 19.81
CA ALA A 17 -35.17 11.15 20.82
C ALA A 17 -35.02 9.65 20.45
N SER A 18 -36.10 8.98 20.05
CA SER A 18 -36.04 7.57 19.64
C SER A 18 -35.16 7.30 18.41
N LEU A 19 -35.06 8.26 17.48
CA LEU A 19 -34.23 8.13 16.27
C LEU A 19 -32.72 8.18 16.57
N PHE A 20 -32.31 8.85 17.65
CA PHE A 20 -30.89 9.09 17.97
C PHE A 20 -30.40 8.39 19.25
N LEU A 21 -31.29 7.97 20.15
CA LEU A 21 -30.94 7.38 21.46
C LEU A 21 -31.11 5.86 21.52
N ASN A 22 -31.92 5.27 20.63
CA ASN A 22 -32.04 3.82 20.56
C ASN A 22 -31.07 3.29 19.51
N GLU A 23 -30.11 2.52 19.99
CA GLU A 23 -29.28 1.61 19.20
C GLU A 23 -28.12 2.29 18.49
N SER A 24 -26.94 1.68 18.58
CA SER A 24 -25.69 2.10 17.95
C SER A 24 -25.92 2.36 16.47
N ILE A 25 -26.20 3.60 16.11
CA ILE A 25 -26.20 4.03 14.72
C ILE A 25 -24.75 3.93 14.30
N ASP A 26 -24.38 2.80 13.68
CA ASP A 26 -23.13 2.63 12.98
C ASP A 26 -23.16 3.57 11.75
N VAL A 27 -23.02 4.87 12.00
CA VAL A 27 -23.13 5.96 11.02
C VAL A 27 -22.17 5.75 9.85
N GLY A 28 -21.07 5.03 10.09
CA GLY A 28 -20.07 4.67 9.08
C GLY A 28 -20.28 3.34 8.36
N LYS A 29 -21.14 2.42 8.83
CA LYS A 29 -21.35 1.11 8.17
C LYS A 29 -22.49 1.13 7.14
N ARG A 30 -23.45 2.05 7.28
CA ARG A 30 -24.56 2.19 6.31
C ARG A 30 -24.20 3.02 5.07
N TYR A 31 -23.16 3.84 5.16
CA TYR A 31 -22.67 4.67 4.07
C TYR A 31 -21.24 4.27 3.72
N ILE A 32 -21.12 3.30 2.82
CA ILE A 32 -19.84 2.79 2.34
C ILE A 32 -19.46 3.58 1.09
N PHE A 33 -18.26 4.13 1.08
CA PHE A 33 -17.69 4.82 -0.07
C PHE A 33 -16.55 3.98 -0.64
N ASP A 34 -16.62 3.68 -1.94
CA ASP A 34 -15.51 3.07 -2.68
C ASP A 34 -14.41 4.10 -3.03
N ILE A 35 -14.72 5.39 -2.85
CA ILE A 35 -13.77 6.48 -3.06
C ILE A 35 -13.01 6.81 -1.77
N GLN A 36 -11.68 6.83 -1.84
CA GLN A 36 -10.84 7.17 -0.68
C GLN A 36 -10.71 8.68 -0.44
N ARG A 37 -10.96 9.50 -1.48
CA ARG A 37 -10.80 10.96 -1.45
C ARG A 37 -11.77 11.64 -2.41
N THR A 38 -12.18 12.84 -2.06
CA THR A 38 -12.91 13.75 -2.94
C THR A 38 -11.99 14.33 -4.03
N SER A 39 -12.58 14.84 -5.12
CA SER A 39 -11.84 15.47 -6.22
C SER A 39 -10.94 16.63 -5.75
N LYS A 40 -11.45 17.44 -4.82
CA LYS A 40 -10.70 18.55 -4.21
C LYS A 40 -9.49 18.06 -3.43
N GLU A 41 -9.64 17.00 -2.65
CA GLU A 41 -8.52 16.43 -1.88
C GLU A 41 -7.42 15.85 -2.77
N VAL A 42 -7.79 15.22 -3.89
CA VAL A 42 -6.82 14.73 -4.89
C VAL A 42 -6.08 15.90 -5.52
N TYR A 43 -6.79 16.94 -5.94
CA TYR A 43 -6.19 18.14 -6.54
C TYR A 43 -5.22 18.83 -5.56
N ASP A 44 -5.66 19.09 -4.33
CA ASP A 44 -4.85 19.78 -3.33
C ASP A 44 -3.62 18.96 -2.93
N ARG A 45 -3.75 17.62 -2.88
CA ARG A 45 -2.62 16.73 -2.62
C ARG A 45 -1.60 16.75 -3.76
N ALA A 46 -2.07 16.65 -5.01
CA ALA A 46 -1.21 16.71 -6.19
C ALA A 46 -0.49 18.07 -6.27
N ARG A 47 -1.22 19.17 -6.08
CA ARG A 47 -0.64 20.53 -6.05
C ARG A 47 0.45 20.66 -4.99
N ARG A 48 0.20 20.18 -3.76
CA ARG A 48 1.19 20.19 -2.67
C ARG A 48 2.41 19.33 -2.99
N ALA A 49 2.22 18.14 -3.55
CA ALA A 49 3.31 17.26 -3.92
C ALA A 49 4.20 17.90 -4.99
N LEU A 50 3.61 18.48 -6.04
CA LEU A 50 4.33 19.17 -7.11
C LEU A 50 5.04 20.43 -6.60
N PHE A 51 4.41 21.21 -5.73
CA PHE A 51 5.04 22.39 -5.15
C PHE A 51 6.26 22.02 -4.28
N ASN A 52 6.12 21.01 -3.42
CA ASN A 52 7.22 20.52 -2.59
C ASN A 52 8.36 19.94 -3.45
N ALA A 53 8.04 19.24 -4.53
CA ALA A 53 9.02 18.74 -5.49
C ALA A 53 9.71 19.89 -6.25
N GLY A 54 8.96 20.91 -6.68
CA GLY A 54 9.50 22.11 -7.34
C GLY A 54 10.44 22.91 -6.43
N MET A 55 10.11 23.03 -5.14
CA MET A 55 10.98 23.66 -4.14
C MET A 55 12.29 22.90 -3.91
N ALA A 56 12.29 21.58 -4.06
CA ALA A 56 13.52 20.78 -4.01
C ALA A 56 14.45 21.04 -5.22
N VAL A 57 13.91 21.54 -6.34
CA VAL A 57 14.66 21.82 -7.58
C VAL A 57 15.18 23.26 -7.66
N THR A 58 14.47 24.23 -7.07
CA THR A 58 14.84 25.66 -7.14
C THR A 58 15.73 26.15 -5.99
N GLY A 59 15.96 25.33 -4.96
CA GLY A 59 17.07 25.58 -4.04
C GLY A 59 18.39 25.45 -4.81
N ASN A 60 19.31 26.39 -4.64
CA ASN A 60 20.63 26.47 -5.27
C ASN A 60 21.60 25.28 -4.91
N GLY A 61 21.09 24.06 -4.76
CA GLY A 61 21.85 22.83 -4.71
C GLY A 61 21.82 22.16 -6.09
N SER A 62 22.95 22.20 -6.78
CA SER A 62 23.27 21.36 -7.93
C SER A 62 22.60 19.96 -7.86
N PRO A 63 21.92 19.47 -8.92
CA PRO A 63 21.45 18.09 -8.96
C PRO A 63 22.64 17.17 -9.19
N ARG A 64 23.44 16.97 -8.14
CA ARG A 64 24.21 15.73 -8.00
C ARG A 64 23.24 14.67 -7.49
N ASP A 65 22.32 14.25 -8.35
CA ASP A 65 21.50 13.05 -8.14
C ASP A 65 22.35 11.80 -8.48
N GLY A 66 23.53 11.77 -7.86
CA GLY A 66 24.42 10.64 -7.80
C GLY A 66 24.65 10.40 -6.32
N CYS A 67 23.85 9.52 -5.73
CA CYS A 67 24.19 8.95 -4.43
C CYS A 67 25.51 8.18 -4.63
N ASN A 68 26.65 8.83 -4.36
CA ASN A 68 27.97 8.20 -4.31
C ASN A 68 28.11 7.36 -3.01
N HIS A 69 27.09 6.60 -2.65
CA HIS A 69 27.25 5.52 -1.70
C HIS A 69 27.84 4.34 -2.48
N SER A 70 29.13 4.44 -2.79
CA SER A 70 29.93 3.27 -3.13
C SER A 70 29.81 2.28 -1.96
N PRO A 71 29.52 0.99 -2.17
CA PRO A 71 29.35 0.01 -1.09
C PRO A 71 30.63 -0.28 -0.27
N LEU A 72 31.74 0.42 -0.53
CA LEU A 72 33.09 -0.08 -0.25
C LEU A 72 33.88 0.63 0.85
N ARG A 73 33.26 1.47 1.70
CA ARG A 73 33.90 1.87 2.97
C ARG A 73 32.91 1.96 4.12
N GLN A 74 32.63 0.80 4.71
CA GLN A 74 32.19 0.73 6.10
C GLN A 74 33.36 1.14 7.00
N THR A 75 33.46 2.43 7.31
CA THR A 75 34.09 2.86 8.56
C THR A 75 32.99 3.03 9.58
N LYS A 76 32.97 2.10 10.54
CA LYS A 76 32.15 2.10 11.75
C LYS A 76 32.18 3.48 12.43
N VAL A 77 31.11 4.26 12.34
CA VAL A 77 30.74 5.25 13.36
C VAL A 77 29.22 5.34 13.43
N GLU A 78 28.69 4.68 14.46
CA GLU A 78 27.54 5.04 15.29
C GLU A 78 26.45 5.97 14.73
N ARG A 79 25.32 5.35 14.38
CA ARG A 79 23.94 5.72 14.74
C ARG A 79 23.58 7.21 14.73
N GLU A 80 23.10 7.70 13.58
CA GLU A 80 21.84 8.47 13.52
C GLU A 80 21.25 8.46 12.11
N GLU A 81 20.05 7.90 12.03
CA GLU A 81 19.33 7.54 10.82
C GLU A 81 18.70 8.78 10.18
N ARG A 82 19.41 9.41 9.25
CA ARG A 82 18.80 10.31 8.27
C ARG A 82 18.79 9.63 6.91
N THR A 83 17.99 8.57 6.81
CA THR A 83 17.74 7.86 5.55
C THR A 83 17.05 8.80 4.58
N CYS A 84 17.71 9.10 3.45
CA CYS A 84 17.17 10.03 2.46
C CYS A 84 15.82 9.51 1.93
N VAL A 85 14.80 10.38 1.77
CA VAL A 85 13.43 9.95 1.39
C VAL A 85 13.45 9.24 0.03
N GLY A 86 14.21 9.75 -0.95
CA GLY A 86 14.39 9.08 -2.25
C GLY A 86 15.12 7.73 -2.15
N CYS A 87 16.06 7.60 -1.21
CA CYS A 87 16.75 6.34 -0.91
C CYS A 87 15.78 5.33 -0.32
N ARG A 88 14.87 5.78 0.56
CA ARG A 88 13.83 4.94 1.14
C ARG A 88 12.87 4.41 0.08
N GLU A 89 12.39 5.28 -0.82
CA GLU A 89 11.48 4.88 -1.90
C GLU A 89 12.14 3.91 -2.89
N THR A 90 13.38 4.19 -3.29
CA THR A 90 14.15 3.30 -4.17
C THR A 90 14.48 1.97 -3.50
N CYS A 91 14.82 1.95 -2.20
CA CYS A 91 15.00 0.71 -1.45
C CYS A 91 13.72 -0.12 -1.36
N VAL A 92 12.57 0.50 -1.07
CA VAL A 92 11.27 -0.19 -1.02
C VAL A 92 10.90 -0.76 -2.38
N LEU A 93 11.14 -0.02 -3.46
CA LEU A 93 10.86 -0.51 -4.81
C LEU A 93 11.78 -1.67 -5.19
N LYS A 94 13.08 -1.57 -4.88
CA LYS A 94 14.05 -2.66 -5.08
C LYS A 94 13.66 -3.91 -4.29
N GLU A 95 13.25 -3.77 -3.04
CA GLU A 95 12.80 -4.90 -2.22
C GLU A 95 11.55 -5.57 -2.82
N LYS A 96 10.58 -4.79 -3.32
CA LYS A 96 9.40 -5.33 -4.00
C LYS A 96 9.77 -6.09 -5.28
N LEU A 97 10.67 -5.52 -6.09
CA LEU A 97 11.14 -6.17 -7.32
C LEU A 97 11.87 -7.48 -6.99
N GLN A 98 12.73 -7.47 -5.97
CA GLN A 98 13.46 -8.65 -5.53
C GLN A 98 12.48 -9.74 -5.05
N ARG A 99 11.48 -9.41 -4.22
CA ARG A 99 10.47 -10.38 -3.77
C ARG A 99 9.67 -10.99 -4.92
N LEU A 100 9.34 -10.19 -5.94
CA LEU A 100 8.66 -10.70 -7.14
C LEU A 100 9.55 -11.63 -7.96
N GLN A 101 10.84 -11.28 -8.11
CA GLN A 101 11.82 -12.12 -8.78
C GLN A 101 12.00 -13.45 -8.04
N GLU A 102 12.18 -13.41 -6.72
CA GLU A 102 12.29 -14.59 -5.86
C GLU A 102 11.04 -15.49 -5.98
N ALA A 103 9.84 -14.91 -5.99
CA ALA A 103 8.59 -15.65 -6.16
C ALA A 103 8.44 -16.34 -7.53
N LEU A 104 9.11 -15.83 -8.57
CA LEU A 104 9.13 -16.41 -9.92
C LEU A 104 10.37 -17.28 -10.18
N THR A 105 11.23 -17.44 -9.18
CA THR A 105 12.43 -18.28 -9.28
C THR A 105 12.10 -19.69 -8.83
N CYS A 106 12.65 -20.68 -9.54
CA CYS A 106 12.53 -22.09 -9.22
C CYS A 106 12.92 -22.34 -7.76
N SER A 107 11.97 -22.87 -6.99
CA SER A 107 12.19 -23.12 -5.56
C SER A 107 13.15 -24.27 -5.25
N LEU A 108 13.62 -24.98 -6.28
CA LEU A 108 14.54 -26.11 -6.13
C LEU A 108 16.00 -25.72 -6.36
N CYS A 109 16.30 -25.04 -7.47
CA CYS A 109 17.66 -24.58 -7.75
C CYS A 109 17.93 -23.14 -7.29
N CYS A 110 16.89 -22.34 -7.06
CA CYS A 110 17.01 -20.91 -6.73
C CYS A 110 17.81 -20.08 -7.76
N GLU A 111 17.88 -20.56 -9.01
CA GLU A 111 18.70 -19.96 -10.07
C GLU A 111 17.90 -19.57 -11.32
N GLN A 112 17.05 -20.47 -11.82
CA GLN A 112 16.27 -20.25 -13.05
C GLN A 112 14.81 -19.91 -12.75
N GLU A 113 14.14 -19.23 -13.66
CA GLU A 113 12.70 -18.92 -13.56
C GLU A 113 11.82 -20.19 -13.61
N ILE A 114 10.65 -20.12 -12.97
CA ILE A 114 9.63 -21.14 -13.03
C ILE A 114 9.05 -21.19 -14.45
N ASN A 115 9.25 -22.32 -15.14
CA ASN A 115 8.81 -22.51 -16.53
C ASN A 115 8.26 -23.91 -16.82
N ALA A 116 7.93 -24.69 -15.77
CA ALA A 116 7.28 -25.99 -15.89
C ALA A 116 5.95 -25.98 -15.14
N ALA A 117 4.93 -26.63 -15.74
CA ALA A 117 3.61 -26.83 -15.16
C ALA A 117 3.33 -28.33 -15.01
N PHE A 118 2.78 -28.74 -13.87
CA PHE A 118 2.43 -30.13 -13.59
C PHE A 118 1.03 -30.45 -14.12
N CYS A 119 0.90 -31.46 -14.99
CA CYS A 119 -0.40 -31.92 -15.51
C CYS A 119 -0.95 -33.05 -14.62
N PRO A 120 -2.26 -33.09 -14.29
CA PRO A 120 -3.35 -32.21 -14.74
C PRO A 120 -3.59 -30.98 -13.86
N CYS A 121 -2.87 -30.81 -12.75
CA CYS A 121 -3.21 -29.81 -11.74
C CYS A 121 -2.82 -28.35 -12.08
N GLY A 122 -2.00 -28.15 -13.10
CA GLY A 122 -1.58 -26.83 -13.60
C GLY A 122 -0.62 -26.05 -12.68
N HIS A 123 -0.19 -26.63 -11.56
CA HIS A 123 0.70 -25.93 -10.63
C HIS A 123 2.08 -25.68 -11.26
N MET A 124 2.63 -24.50 -11.00
CA MET A 124 3.95 -24.05 -11.45
C MET A 124 4.80 -23.73 -10.23
N PHE A 125 5.93 -24.42 -10.05
CA PHE A 125 6.76 -24.28 -8.85
C PHE A 125 8.28 -24.36 -9.11
N CYS A 126 8.69 -24.95 -10.24
CA CYS A 126 10.10 -25.15 -10.55
C CYS A 126 10.40 -24.94 -12.05
N CYS A 127 11.70 -24.81 -12.37
CA CYS A 127 12.17 -24.81 -13.75
C CYS A 127 12.13 -26.22 -14.36
N TYR A 128 12.21 -26.30 -15.68
CA TYR A 128 12.14 -27.54 -16.46
C TYR A 128 13.21 -28.56 -16.05
N ASN A 129 14.43 -28.10 -15.75
CA ASN A 129 15.54 -28.98 -15.39
C ASN A 129 15.34 -29.64 -14.01
N CYS A 130 14.75 -28.91 -13.07
CA CYS A 130 14.37 -29.46 -11.77
C CYS A 130 13.10 -30.30 -11.87
N ALA A 131 12.13 -29.91 -12.71
CA ALA A 131 10.92 -30.69 -12.96
C ALA A 131 11.24 -32.10 -13.50
N GLY A 132 12.22 -32.22 -14.40
CA GLY A 132 12.65 -33.51 -14.94
C GLY A 132 13.34 -34.45 -13.93
N GLN A 133 13.82 -33.91 -12.79
CA GLN A 133 14.43 -34.70 -11.71
C GLN A 133 13.41 -35.13 -10.65
N LEU A 134 12.26 -34.46 -10.58
CA LEU A 134 11.14 -34.90 -9.77
C LEU A 134 10.55 -36.13 -10.46
N GLN A 135 10.87 -37.31 -9.92
CA GLN A 135 10.48 -38.60 -10.48
C GLN A 135 9.01 -38.60 -10.91
N VAL A 136 8.83 -38.84 -12.21
CA VAL A 136 7.59 -39.04 -12.95
C VAL A 136 6.48 -39.65 -12.09
N ILE A 137 5.51 -38.84 -11.66
CA ILE A 137 4.15 -39.32 -11.37
C ILE A 137 3.24 -38.73 -12.45
N ILE A 138 3.37 -39.27 -13.66
CA ILE A 138 2.26 -39.29 -14.62
C ILE A 138 2.34 -40.65 -15.32
N GLY A 139 1.75 -41.66 -14.66
CA GLY A 139 0.99 -42.69 -15.35
C GLY A 139 -0.47 -42.23 -15.38
#